data_AF-A0A7K5I4Y3-F1
#
_entry.id   AF-A0A7K5I4Y3-F1
#
_cell.length_a   1.000
_cell.length_b   1.000
_cell.length_c   1.000
_cell.angle_alpha   90.00
_cell.angle_beta   90.00
_cell.angle_gamma   90.00
#
_symmetry.space_group_name_H-M   'P 1'
#
loop_
_entity.id
_entity.type
_entity.pdbx_description
1 polymer ?
#
loop_
_entity_poly.entity_id
_entity_poly.type
_entity_poly.pdbx_seq_one_letter_code
_entity_poly.pdbx_strand_id
1 'polypeptide(L)'
;PTAPQPEPGDKPSQSYIALISTAILSSPEKKLLLSDIYQWIMDNYPYFKNKEKSWRNSVRHNLSLNECFVKAGRSDNGKGHFWAIHPANLEDFAKGDYHRRRARR
;
A
#
# COMPACT_ATOMS: atom_id res chain seq x y z
N PRO A 1 -3.58 -12.86 -26.04
CA PRO A 1 -3.81 -13.43 -24.68
C PRO A 1 -3.92 -12.31 -23.64
N THR A 2 -5.12 -11.77 -23.47
CA THR A 2 -5.48 -10.83 -22.40
C THR A 2 -5.67 -11.64 -21.11
N ALA A 3 -4.83 -11.38 -20.11
CA ALA A 3 -5.00 -11.98 -18.79
C ALA A 3 -6.42 -11.65 -18.26
N PRO A 4 -7.13 -12.59 -17.63
CA PRO A 4 -8.47 -12.32 -17.09
C PRO A 4 -8.35 -11.18 -16.08
N GLN A 5 -9.03 -10.08 -16.36
CA GLN A 5 -9.14 -8.99 -15.41
C GLN A 5 -9.95 -9.50 -14.22
N PRO A 6 -9.53 -9.24 -12.98
CA PRO A 6 -10.28 -9.69 -11.81
C PRO A 6 -11.68 -9.08 -11.85
N GLU A 7 -12.70 -9.93 -11.75
CA GLU A 7 -14.10 -9.51 -11.73
C GLU A 7 -14.32 -8.48 -10.60
N PRO A 8 -15.08 -7.40 -10.86
CA PRO A 8 -15.30 -6.32 -9.90
C PRO A 8 -16.17 -6.81 -8.72
N GLY A 9 -15.54 -7.51 -7.79
CA GLY A 9 -16.24 -8.15 -6.67
C GLY A 9 -15.44 -9.21 -5.93
N ASP A 10 -14.36 -9.72 -6.54
CA ASP A 10 -13.52 -10.72 -5.91
C ASP A 10 -12.41 -10.11 -5.05
N LYS A 11 -12.01 -10.87 -4.03
CA LYS A 11 -10.88 -10.50 -3.19
C LYS A 11 -9.62 -10.44 -4.06
N PRO A 12 -8.88 -9.31 -4.07
CA PRO A 12 -7.65 -9.22 -4.84
C PRO A 12 -6.65 -10.31 -4.43
N SER A 13 -5.97 -10.89 -5.43
CA SER A 13 -4.90 -11.86 -5.21
C SER A 13 -3.62 -11.21 -4.66
N GLN A 14 -3.48 -9.89 -4.85
CA GLN A 14 -2.37 -9.12 -4.30
C GLN A 14 -2.37 -9.13 -2.76
N SER A 15 -1.17 -9.22 -2.20
CA SER A 15 -0.96 -9.06 -0.76
C SER A 15 -1.19 -7.61 -0.31
N TYR A 16 -1.43 -7.38 0.99
CA TYR A 16 -1.53 -6.02 1.51
C TYR A 16 -0.24 -5.21 1.29
N ILE A 17 0.94 -5.85 1.31
CA ILE A 17 2.20 -5.18 0.95
C ILE A 17 2.12 -4.68 -0.48
N ALA A 18 1.74 -5.53 -1.44
CA ALA A 18 1.61 -5.13 -2.84
C ALA A 18 0.57 -4.01 -3.04
N LEU A 19 -0.58 -4.07 -2.37
CA LEU A 19 -1.62 -3.04 -2.43
C LEU A 19 -1.12 -1.69 -1.91
N ILE A 20 -0.50 -1.67 -0.72
CA ILE A 20 0.03 -0.45 -0.11
C ILE A 20 1.19 0.11 -0.94
N SER A 21 2.08 -0.75 -1.43
CA SER A 21 3.22 -0.34 -2.25
C SER A 21 2.76 0.30 -3.55
N THR A 22 1.81 -0.31 -4.25
CA THR A 22 1.27 0.25 -5.50
C THR A 22 0.60 1.62 -5.24
N ALA A 23 -0.14 1.75 -4.14
CA ALA A 23 -0.73 3.03 -3.74
C ALA A 23 0.35 4.11 -3.56
N ILE A 24 1.37 3.84 -2.73
CA ILE A 24 2.45 4.79 -2.46
C ILE A 24 3.23 5.13 -3.74
N LEU A 25 3.52 4.15 -4.59
CA LEU A 25 4.24 4.35 -5.85
C LEU A 25 3.41 5.14 -6.87
N SER A 26 2.09 5.11 -6.80
CA SER A 26 1.22 5.91 -7.67
C SER A 26 1.25 7.40 -7.33
N SER A 27 1.63 7.76 -6.09
CA SER A 27 1.81 9.16 -5.68
C SER A 27 3.02 9.79 -6.36
N PRO A 28 2.93 11.04 -6.88
CA PRO A 28 4.07 11.77 -7.41
C PRO A 28 5.21 11.92 -6.39
N GLU A 29 4.86 12.12 -5.12
CA GLU A 29 5.81 12.31 -4.02
C GLU A 29 6.31 11.00 -3.41
N LYS A 30 5.87 9.83 -3.91
CA LYS A 30 6.20 8.50 -3.39
C LYS A 30 5.93 8.34 -1.88
N LYS A 31 4.95 9.08 -1.38
CA LYS A 31 4.44 9.03 -0.01
C LYS A 31 2.93 9.31 -0.02
N LEU A 32 2.21 8.74 0.95
CA LEU A 32 0.76 8.95 1.12
C LEU A 32 0.37 8.95 2.60
N LEU A 33 -0.73 9.62 2.95
CA LEU A 33 -1.34 9.46 4.26
C LEU A 33 -2.06 8.12 4.35
N LEU A 34 -2.28 7.65 5.58
CA LEU A 34 -3.06 6.44 5.83
C LEU A 34 -4.48 6.52 5.23
N SER A 35 -5.11 7.69 5.30
CA SER A 35 -6.42 7.96 4.67
C SER A 35 -6.37 7.76 3.16
N ASP A 36 -5.29 8.22 2.53
CA ASP A 36 -5.17 8.23 1.08
C ASP A 36 -4.84 6.83 0.56
N ILE A 37 -4.09 6.04 1.33
CA ILE A 37 -3.89 4.61 1.08
C ILE A 37 -5.25 3.88 1.11
N TYR A 38 -6.11 4.18 2.09
CA TYR A 38 -7.45 3.58 2.12
C TYR A 38 -8.27 3.97 0.89
N GLN A 39 -8.26 5.25 0.53
CA GLN A 39 -9.02 5.77 -0.59
C GLN A 39 -8.55 5.13 -1.91
N TRP A 40 -7.24 5.12 -2.15
CA TRP A 40 -6.65 4.50 -3.34
C TRP A 40 -7.04 3.02 -3.47
N ILE A 41 -6.98 2.25 -2.37
CA ILE A 41 -7.37 0.82 -2.38
C ILE A 41 -8.85 0.67 -2.73
N MET A 42 -9.74 1.51 -2.17
CA MET A 42 -11.17 1.45 -2.47
C MET A 42 -11.49 1.83 -3.90
N ASP A 43 -10.76 2.77 -4.49
CA ASP A 43 -10.97 3.24 -5.86
C ASP A 43 -10.50 2.20 -6.90
N ASN A 44 -9.42 1.49 -6.61
CA ASN A 44 -8.86 0.48 -7.51
C ASN A 44 -9.45 -0.92 -7.30
N TYR A 45 -9.93 -1.21 -6.08
CA TYR A 45 -10.43 -2.53 -5.71
C TYR A 45 -11.78 -2.40 -4.99
N PRO A 46 -12.90 -2.35 -5.75
CA PRO A 46 -14.24 -2.16 -5.21
C PRO A 46 -14.64 -3.16 -4.12
N TYR A 47 -14.03 -4.36 -4.11
CA TYR A 47 -14.16 -5.37 -3.04
C TYR A 47 -14.06 -4.78 -1.62
N PHE A 48 -13.18 -3.80 -1.42
CA PHE A 48 -12.90 -3.25 -0.09
C PHE A 48 -13.92 -2.20 0.38
N LYS A 49 -14.75 -1.63 -0.50
CA LYS A 49 -15.72 -0.56 -0.16
C LYS A 49 -16.71 -1.02 0.91
N ASN A 50 -17.17 -2.28 0.87
CA ASN A 50 -18.22 -2.78 1.76
C ASN A 50 -17.70 -3.47 3.04
N LYS A 51 -16.37 -3.56 3.24
CA LYS A 51 -15.75 -4.36 4.34
C LYS A 51 -14.82 -3.56 5.25
N GLU A 52 -15.10 -2.27 5.45
CA GLU A 52 -14.15 -1.26 5.96
C GLU A 52 -13.33 -1.63 7.21
N LYS A 53 -13.91 -2.26 8.23
CA LYS A 53 -13.23 -2.42 9.53
C LYS A 53 -12.06 -3.42 9.51
N SER A 54 -12.22 -4.55 8.81
CA SER A 54 -11.25 -5.66 8.87
C SER A 54 -9.98 -5.35 8.08
N TRP A 55 -10.10 -4.95 6.81
CA TRP A 55 -8.95 -4.71 5.94
C TRP A 55 -8.18 -3.45 6.33
N ARG A 56 -8.85 -2.39 6.82
CA ARG A 56 -8.14 -1.19 7.32
C ARG A 56 -7.24 -1.52 8.50
N ASN A 57 -7.63 -2.48 9.34
CA ASN A 57 -6.77 -2.96 10.42
C ASN A 57 -5.55 -3.70 9.86
N SER A 58 -5.75 -4.57 8.87
CA SER A 58 -4.65 -5.26 8.18
C SER A 58 -3.69 -4.27 7.51
N VAL A 59 -4.18 -3.17 6.93
CA VAL A 59 -3.33 -2.13 6.34
C VAL A 59 -2.45 -1.46 7.40
N ARG A 60 -3.05 -0.99 8.51
CA ARG A 60 -2.28 -0.40 9.62
C ARG A 60 -1.25 -1.36 10.20
N HIS A 61 -1.65 -2.62 10.37
CA HIS A 61 -0.75 -3.66 10.84
C HIS A 61 0.44 -3.84 9.90
N ASN A 62 0.23 -3.90 8.58
CA ASN A 62 1.31 -4.06 7.62
C ASN A 62 2.26 -2.86 7.55
N LEU A 63 1.73 -1.64 7.64
CA LEU A 63 2.54 -0.41 7.68
C LEU A 63 3.48 -0.39 8.88
N SER A 64 3.03 -0.89 10.04
CA SER A 64 3.86 -0.95 11.24
C SER A 64 4.76 -2.19 11.31
N LEU A 65 4.33 -3.33 10.75
CA LEU A 65 5.04 -4.61 10.86
C LEU A 65 6.20 -4.71 9.86
N ASN A 66 6.04 -4.18 8.65
CA ASN A 66 7.03 -4.38 7.58
C ASN A 66 7.97 -3.18 7.50
N GLU A 67 9.27 -3.43 7.65
CA GLU A 67 10.34 -2.41 7.57
C GLU A 67 10.42 -1.73 6.20
N CYS A 68 9.81 -2.30 5.16
CA CYS A 68 9.70 -1.66 3.84
C CYS A 68 8.79 -0.43 3.85
N PHE A 69 7.98 -0.20 4.89
CA PHE A 69 7.17 1.00 5.04
C PHE A 69 7.72 1.86 6.17
N VAL A 70 8.02 3.12 5.85
CA VAL A 70 8.62 4.08 6.78
C VAL A 70 7.78 5.35 6.88
N LYS A 71 7.85 6.01 8.04
CA LYS A 71 7.22 7.32 8.24
C LYS A 71 8.06 8.40 7.58
N ALA A 72 7.50 9.11 6.61
CA ALA A 72 8.15 10.15 5.81
C ALA A 72 7.82 11.58 6.30
N GLY A 73 7.72 11.76 7.61
CA GLY A 73 7.36 13.03 8.23
C GLY A 73 5.87 13.17 8.56
N ARG A 74 5.53 14.28 9.22
CA ARG A 74 4.16 14.61 9.65
C ARG A 74 3.47 15.40 8.55
N SER A 75 2.16 15.22 8.40
CA SER A 75 1.36 16.07 7.52
C SER A 75 1.22 17.47 8.10
N ASP A 76 1.30 18.49 7.26
CA ASP A 76 1.16 19.91 7.64
C ASP A 76 -0.22 20.22 8.26
N ASN A 77 -1.23 19.41 7.92
CA ASN A 77 -2.59 19.51 8.45
C ASN A 77 -2.79 18.78 9.79
N GLY A 78 -1.75 18.17 10.36
CA GLY A 78 -1.80 17.45 11.63
C GLY A 78 -2.45 16.06 11.59
N LYS A 79 -2.95 15.59 10.44
CA LYS A 79 -3.70 14.31 10.29
C LYS A 79 -2.84 13.04 10.31
N GLY A 80 -1.71 13.09 11.00
CA GLY A 80 -0.79 11.95 11.17
C GLY A 80 0.46 12.05 10.32
N HIS A 81 1.03 10.89 9.97
CA HIS A 81 2.29 10.78 9.25
C HIS A 81 2.07 10.32 7.82
N PHE A 82 2.93 10.80 6.92
CA PHE A 82 3.08 10.19 5.61
C PHE A 82 3.78 8.85 5.74
N TRP A 83 3.35 7.89 4.92
CA TRP A 83 3.98 6.60 4.74
C TRP A 83 4.64 6.55 3.37
N ALA A 84 5.88 6.09 3.34
CA ALA A 84 6.66 5.89 2.12
C ALA A 84 7.26 4.48 2.12
N ILE A 85 7.74 4.05 0.95
CA ILE A 85 8.53 2.82 0.84
C ILE A 85 9.98 3.14 1.22
N HIS A 86 10.60 2.27 2.00
CA HIS A 86 12.02 2.39 2.33
C HIS A 86 12.86 2.42 1.05
N PRO A 87 13.86 3.31 0.91
CA PRO A 87 14.64 3.45 -0.32
C PRO A 87 15.23 2.13 -0.84
N ALA A 88 15.70 1.27 0.07
CA ALA A 88 16.24 -0.06 -0.27
C ALA A 88 15.24 -1.03 -0.92
N ASN A 89 13.93 -0.76 -0.82
CA ASN A 89 12.88 -1.59 -1.43
C ASN A 89 12.19 -0.89 -2.61
N LEU A 90 12.49 0.39 -2.87
CA LEU A 90 11.76 1.20 -3.85
C LEU A 90 11.91 0.64 -5.28
N GLU A 91 13.14 0.29 -5.68
CA GLU A 91 13.40 -0.25 -7.02
C GLU A 91 12.77 -1.63 -7.24
N ASP A 92 12.84 -2.50 -6.23
CA ASP A 92 12.23 -3.83 -6.29
C ASP A 92 10.71 -3.72 -6.40
N PHE A 93 10.10 -2.85 -5.58
CA PHE A 93 8.66 -2.65 -5.58
C PHE A 93 8.17 -1.98 -6.86
N ALA A 94 8.95 -1.06 -7.45
CA ALA A 94 8.65 -0.47 -8.74
C ALA A 94 8.66 -1.50 -9.89
N LYS A 95 9.42 -2.59 -9.75
CA LYS A 95 9.44 -3.72 -10.70
C LYS A 95 8.35 -4.76 -10.43
N GLY A 96 7.51 -4.54 -9.40
CA GLY A 96 6.47 -5.47 -8.99
C GLY A 96 6.96 -6.61 -8.07
N ASP A 97 8.22 -6.56 -7.63
CA ASP A 97 8.73 -7.53 -6.65
C ASP A 97 8.42 -7.07 -5.23
N TYR A 98 7.23 -7.44 -4.75
CA TYR A 98 6.77 -7.13 -3.40
C TYR A 98 7.21 -8.17 -2.36
N HIS A 99 8.12 -9.10 -2.71
CA HIS A 99 8.60 -10.09 -1.77
C HIS A 99 9.42 -9.42 -0.68
N ARG A 100 9.24 -9.91 0.55
CA ARG A 100 9.91 -9.41 1.74
C ARG A 100 11.38 -9.83 1.72
N ARG A 101 12.21 -9.17 0.91
CA ARG A 101 13.66 -9.25 1.09
C ARG A 101 13.99 -8.42 2.32
N ARG A 102 14.42 -9.09 3.41
CA ARG A 102 14.99 -8.40 4.58
C ARG A 102 16.00 -7.39 4.06
N ALA A 103 15.85 -6.13 4.47
CA ALA A 103 16.93 -5.15 4.30
C ALA A 103 18.17 -5.81 4.93
N ARG A 104 19.17 -6.13 4.10
CA ARG A 104 20.44 -6.63 4.62
C ARG A 104 21.04 -5.45 5.38
N ARG A 105 21.11 -5.60 6.70
CA ARG A 105 21.82 -4.69 7.59
C ARG A 105 23.28 -4.56 7.15
#